data_AF-A0AAD1G1C9-F1
#
_entry.id   AF-A0AAD1G1C9-F1
#
_cell.length_a   1.000
_cell.length_b   1.000
_cell.length_c   1.000
_cell.angle_alpha   90.00
_cell.angle_beta   90.00
_cell.angle_gamma   90.00
#
_symmetry.space_group_name_H-M   'P 1'
#
loop_
_entity.id
_entity.type
_entity.pdbx_description
1 polymer ?
#
loop_
_entity_poly.entity_id
_entity_poly.type
_entity_poly.pdbx_seq_one_letter_code
_entity_poly.pdbx_strand_id
1 'polypeptide(L)'
;MLDALLERPALQGVLSLTTTITEDNAASWALFESFAGRHGATLRRTPRFDRERHFGGEHETEWEARIGPLPTAYRKLSKTRELI
;
A
#
# COMPACT_ATOMS: atom_id res chain seq x y z
N MET A 1 6.33 -1.70 10.90
CA MET A 1 6.29 -2.98 10.16
C MET A 1 6.34 -2.77 8.64
N LEU A 2 5.31 -2.17 8.00
CA LEU A 2 5.26 -2.01 6.53
C LEU A 2 6.48 -1.27 5.95
N ASP A 3 6.95 -0.22 6.64
CA ASP A 3 8.14 0.52 6.23
C ASP A 3 9.39 -0.37 6.17
N ALA A 4 9.57 -1.26 7.15
CA ALA A 4 10.66 -2.22 7.17
C ALA A 4 10.52 -3.31 6.08
N LEU A 5 9.31 -3.58 5.57
CA LEU A 5 9.14 -4.47 4.41
C LEU A 5 9.67 -3.80 3.15
N LEU A 6 9.37 -2.52 2.92
CA LEU A 6 9.84 -1.77 1.75
C LEU A 6 11.37 -1.62 1.70
N GLU A 7 12.04 -1.67 2.85
CA GLU A 7 13.51 -1.62 2.93
C GLU A 7 14.18 -2.92 2.50
N ARG A 8 13.44 -4.01 2.31
CA ARG A 8 14.01 -5.30 1.91
C ARG A 8 14.58 -5.22 0.49
N PRO A 9 15.80 -5.74 0.24
CA PRO A 9 16.40 -5.76 -1.10
C PRO A 9 15.50 -6.40 -2.18
N ALA A 10 14.68 -7.40 -1.81
CA ALA A 10 13.77 -8.06 -2.72
C ALA A 10 12.61 -7.17 -3.22
N LEU A 11 12.30 -6.06 -2.53
CA LEU A 11 11.24 -5.13 -2.92
C LEU A 11 11.78 -3.86 -3.58
N GLN A 12 13.07 -3.83 -3.94
CA GLN A 12 13.65 -2.73 -4.71
C GLN A 12 12.90 -2.57 -6.05
N GLY A 13 12.46 -1.35 -6.32
CA GLY A 13 11.72 -1.01 -7.55
C GLY A 13 10.22 -1.30 -7.51
N VAL A 14 9.67 -1.82 -6.41
CA VAL A 14 8.22 -1.96 -6.26
C VAL A 14 7.56 -0.57 -6.30
N LEU A 15 6.55 -0.44 -7.16
CA LEU A 15 5.86 0.83 -7.40
C LEU A 15 4.51 0.93 -6.68
N SER A 16 3.94 -0.19 -6.22
CA SER A 16 2.66 -0.18 -5.54
C SER A 16 2.52 -1.33 -4.55
N LEU A 17 1.78 -1.07 -3.49
CA LEU A 17 1.26 -2.09 -2.57
C LEU A 17 -0.23 -2.29 -2.87
N THR A 18 -0.67 -3.54 -2.87
CA THR A 18 -2.09 -3.89 -2.96
C THR A 18 -2.45 -4.82 -1.81
N THR A 19 -3.59 -4.58 -1.19
CA THR A 19 -4.19 -5.43 -0.15
C THR A 19 -5.72 -5.38 -0.27
N THR A 20 -6.42 -6.26 0.45
CA THR A 20 -7.88 -6.19 0.55
C THR A 20 -8.31 -5.92 1.99
N ILE A 21 -9.38 -5.14 2.14
CA ILE A 21 -9.91 -4.70 3.42
C ILE A 21 -11.44 -4.68 3.33
N THR A 22 -12.15 -5.22 4.32
CA THR A 22 -13.59 -5.03 4.45
C THR A 22 -13.95 -3.56 4.72
N GLU A 23 -15.18 -3.15 4.39
CA GLU A 23 -15.64 -1.76 4.58
C GLU A 23 -15.50 -1.28 6.03
N ASP A 24 -15.83 -2.15 6.98
CA ASP A 24 -15.95 -1.85 8.42
C ASP A 24 -14.62 -1.90 9.17
N ASN A 25 -13.53 -2.36 8.55
CA ASN A 25 -12.22 -2.46 9.19
C ASN A 25 -11.48 -1.11 9.19
N ALA A 26 -12.04 -0.16 9.94
CA ALA A 26 -11.52 1.21 10.06
C ALA A 26 -10.05 1.28 10.50
N ALA A 27 -9.61 0.35 11.35
CA ALA A 27 -8.23 0.28 11.81
C ALA A 27 -7.24 -0.01 10.66
N SER A 28 -7.60 -0.94 9.78
CA SER A 28 -6.77 -1.25 8.61
C SER A 28 -6.79 -0.11 7.59
N TRP A 29 -7.95 0.51 7.35
CA TRP A 29 -8.03 1.71 6.51
C TRP A 29 -7.10 2.81 6.99
N ALA A 30 -7.16 3.16 8.29
CA ALA A 30 -6.29 4.17 8.88
C ALA A 30 -4.80 3.80 8.78
N LEU A 31 -4.44 2.52 8.97
CA LEU A 31 -3.07 2.04 8.82
C LEU A 31 -2.54 2.29 7.39
N PHE A 32 -3.32 1.91 6.38
CA PHE A 32 -2.90 1.98 4.98
C PHE A 32 -2.97 3.41 4.42
N GLU A 33 -3.92 4.23 4.86
CA GLU A 33 -3.95 5.66 4.55
C GLU A 33 -2.75 6.41 5.16
N SER A 34 -2.44 6.13 6.44
CA SER A 34 -1.26 6.71 7.09
C SER A 34 0.03 6.28 6.40
N PHE A 35 0.13 5.01 5.99
CA PHE A 35 1.26 4.52 5.21
C PHE A 35 1.38 5.24 3.87
N ALA A 36 0.29 5.38 3.11
CA ALA A 36 0.28 6.14 1.87
C ALA A 36 0.76 7.59 2.07
N GLY A 37 0.25 8.26 3.11
CA GLY A 37 0.63 9.63 3.48
C GLY A 37 2.12 9.78 3.80
N ARG A 38 2.70 8.88 4.61
CA ARG A 38 4.15 8.91 4.95
C ARG A 38 5.05 8.76 3.72
N HIS A 39 4.58 8.08 2.68
CA HIS A 39 5.34 7.82 1.45
C HIS A 39 4.97 8.78 0.31
N GLY A 40 4.07 9.76 0.54
CA GLY A 40 3.59 10.67 -0.51
C GLY A 40 2.86 9.94 -1.64
N ALA A 41 2.31 8.76 -1.36
CA ALA A 41 1.56 7.94 -2.31
C ALA A 41 0.05 8.16 -2.17
N THR A 42 -0.71 7.79 -3.19
CA THR A 42 -2.18 7.82 -3.14
C THR A 42 -2.71 6.42 -2.87
N LEU A 43 -3.72 6.31 -2.01
CA LEU A 43 -4.54 5.11 -1.86
C LEU A 43 -5.77 5.23 -2.78
N ARG A 44 -6.01 4.22 -3.61
CA ARG A 44 -7.25 4.06 -4.38
C ARG A 44 -7.99 2.83 -3.90
N ARG A 45 -9.31 2.92 -3.86
CA ARG A 45 -10.21 1.87 -3.35
C ARG A 45 -11.15 1.39 -4.46
N THR A 46 -11.23 0.09 -4.66
CA THR A 46 -12.19 -0.54 -5.60
C THR A 46 -12.73 -1.85 -5.04
N PRO A 47 -14.01 -2.21 -5.26
CA PRO A 47 -14.51 -3.53 -4.88
C PRO A 47 -13.70 -4.63 -5.58
N ARG A 48 -13.26 -5.66 -4.86
CA ARG A 48 -12.47 -6.76 -5.44
C ARG A 48 -13.17 -8.10 -5.33
N PHE A 49 -13.58 -8.47 -4.13
CA PHE A 49 -14.38 -9.67 -3.90
C PHE A 49 -15.70 -9.26 -3.25
N ASP A 50 -16.70 -9.08 -4.07
CA ASP A 50 -18.07 -8.73 -3.69
C ASP A 50 -18.78 -9.84 -2.89
N ARG A 51 -19.48 -9.44 -1.82
CA ARG A 51 -20.26 -10.28 -0.89
C ARG A 51 -21.22 -11.22 -1.60
N GLU A 52 -22.06 -10.69 -2.47
CA GLU A 52 -23.12 -11.48 -3.09
C GLU A 52 -22.54 -12.33 -4.21
N ARG A 53 -21.75 -11.71 -5.10
CA ARG A 53 -21.25 -12.36 -6.30
C ARG A 53 -20.22 -13.47 -6.01
N HIS A 54 -19.37 -13.30 -5.01
CA HIS A 54 -18.25 -14.22 -4.76
C HIS A 54 -18.42 -15.06 -3.50
N PHE A 55 -19.17 -14.57 -2.51
CA PHE A 55 -19.31 -15.24 -1.22
C PHE A 55 -20.73 -15.70 -0.91
N GLY A 56 -21.71 -15.44 -1.79
CA GLY A 56 -23.10 -15.85 -1.58
C GLY A 56 -23.71 -15.28 -0.30
N GLY A 57 -23.24 -14.11 0.15
CA GLY A 57 -23.73 -13.45 1.37
C GLY A 57 -22.99 -13.82 2.66
N GLU A 58 -22.11 -14.82 2.64
CA GLU A 58 -21.46 -15.38 3.85
C GLU A 58 -20.25 -14.57 4.36
N HIS A 59 -19.67 -13.72 3.51
CA HIS A 59 -18.54 -12.85 3.86
C HIS A 59 -18.74 -11.44 3.30
N GLU A 60 -18.24 -10.44 4.02
CA GLU A 60 -18.29 -9.04 3.58
C GLU A 60 -17.48 -8.80 2.30
N THR A 61 -17.83 -7.74 1.57
CA THR A 61 -17.07 -7.33 0.39
C THR A 61 -15.66 -6.93 0.80
N GLU A 62 -14.66 -7.58 0.19
CA GLU A 62 -13.26 -7.24 0.28
C GLU A 62 -12.93 -6.18 -0.78
N TRP A 63 -12.50 -5.00 -0.32
CA TRP A 63 -12.13 -3.88 -1.17
C TRP A 63 -10.63 -3.87 -1.39
N GLU A 64 -10.21 -3.80 -2.65
CA GLU A 64 -8.81 -3.58 -2.99
C GLU A 64 -8.40 -2.16 -2.60
N ALA A 65 -7.41 -2.06 -1.72
CA ALA A 65 -6.67 -0.85 -1.43
C ALA A 65 -5.34 -0.89 -2.19
N ARG A 66 -5.22 -0.06 -3.22
CA ARG A 66 -4.00 0.07 -4.03
C ARG A 66 -3.28 1.37 -3.71
N ILE A 67 -2.05 1.27 -3.20
CA ILE A 67 -1.22 2.39 -2.77
C ILE A 67 -0.08 2.58 -3.76
N GLY A 68 0.02 3.75 -4.37
CA GLY A 68 1.14 4.11 -5.23
C GLY A 68 1.00 5.47 -5.93
N PRO A 69 2.04 5.93 -6.65
CA PRO A 69 3.35 5.28 -6.74
C PRO A 69 4.11 5.36 -5.42
N LEU A 70 4.76 4.27 -5.02
CA LEU A 70 5.69 4.24 -3.90
C LEU A 70 7.02 4.88 -4.31
N PRO A 71 7.74 5.52 -3.38
CA PRO A 71 9.04 6.10 -3.68
C PRO A 71 9.99 5.02 -4.16
N THR A 72 10.55 5.20 -5.35
CA THR A 72 11.62 4.30 -5.81
C THR A 72 12.84 4.53 -4.91
N ALA A 73 13.42 3.45 -4.41
CA ALA A 73 14.65 3.50 -3.61
C ALA A 73 15.80 4.23 -4.32
N TYR A 74 15.70 4.42 -5.63
CA TYR A 74 16.61 5.19 -6.46
C TYR A 74 16.76 6.68 -6.06
N ARG A 75 15.90 7.22 -5.18
CA ARG A 75 16.05 8.60 -4.69
C ARG A 75 17.09 8.79 -3.57
N LYS A 76 17.64 7.72 -2.98
CA LYS A 76 18.61 7.82 -1.87
C LYS A 76 20.09 7.89 -2.29
N LEU A 77 20.44 7.78 -3.58
CA LEU A 77 21.84 7.72 -4.04
C LEU A 77 22.44 9.05 -4.58
N SER A 78 21.77 10.20 -4.44
CA SER A 78 22.29 11.48 -4.98
C SER A 78 22.41 12.63 -3.98
N LYS A 79 22.55 12.35 -2.68
CA LYS A 79 23.07 13.34 -1.73
C LYS A 79 24.11 12.69 -0.83
N THR A 80 25.38 12.84 -1.22
CA THR A 80 26.62 12.92 -0.40
C THR A 80 27.79 12.40 -1.22
N ARG A 81 28.30 13.23 -2.14
CA ARG A 81 29.71 13.31 -2.53
C ARG A 81 29.95 14.68 -3.16
N GLU A 82 29.77 15.72 -2.35
CA GLU A 82 30.61 16.92 -2.43
C GLU A 82 31.42 16.92 -1.14
N LEU A 83 32.63 16.37 -1.21
CA LEU A 83 33.72 16.74 -0.32
C LEU A 83 34.97 16.73 -1.19
N ILE A 84 35.40 17.96 -1.51
CA ILE A 84 36.77 18.46 -1.69
C ILE A 84 37.80 17.47 -2.24
#